data_AF-A0AB35ZF50-F1
#
_entry.id   AF-A0AB35ZF50-F1
#
_cell.length_a   1.000
_cell.length_b   1.000
_cell.length_c   1.000
_cell.angle_alpha   90.00
_cell.angle_beta   90.00
_cell.angle_gamma   90.00
#
_symmetry.space_group_name_H-M   'P 1'
#
loop_
_entity.id
_entity.type
_entity.pdbx_description
1 polymer ?
#
loop_
_entity_poly.entity_id
_entity_poly.type
_entity_poly.pdbx_seq_one_letter_code
_entity_poly.pdbx_strand_id
1 'polypeptide(L)'
;MKKLLCICMIMMSCISAFGQSSVSNVEIPEPEFNGDAFICNLSANTYVKAEKAIGQMKTKDQFWGPERKLYVKPSKSSVRVKKGHIQFVIRVPNINDDPYSFIKISKFVAGSTRKISLARQNELSGKITYGGKNKQELFFEAKKYGTSSLLIDADIEKPGEYCIMISNPNRVDGKIPVSCFGVDE
;
A
#
# COMPACT_ATOMS: atom_id res chain seq x y z
N MET A 1 -58.63 -10.16 56.37
CA MET A 1 -59.26 -10.56 55.09
C MET A 1 -59.10 -9.44 54.08
N LYS A 2 -58.14 -9.59 53.16
CA LYS A 2 -58.17 -9.17 51.74
C LYS A 2 -56.77 -9.46 51.18
N LYS A 3 -56.76 -10.39 50.24
CA LYS A 3 -55.59 -11.01 49.61
C LYS A 3 -55.07 -10.08 48.52
N LEU A 4 -53.76 -9.85 48.50
CA LEU A 4 -52.97 -9.38 47.35
C LEU A 4 -51.51 -9.72 47.71
N LEU A 5 -50.98 -10.92 47.50
CA LEU A 5 -50.65 -11.61 46.25
C LEU A 5 -50.04 -10.69 45.19
N CYS A 6 -48.71 -10.51 45.21
CA CYS A 6 -47.86 -10.90 44.07
C CYS A 6 -46.35 -10.83 44.39
N ILE A 7 -45.81 -12.01 44.69
CA ILE A 7 -44.63 -12.65 44.09
C ILE A 7 -43.21 -12.17 44.49
N CYS A 8 -42.46 -13.18 44.91
CA CYS A 8 -41.11 -13.24 45.44
C CYS A 8 -39.99 -13.05 44.40
N MET A 9 -38.84 -12.58 44.91
CA MET A 9 -37.47 -13.08 44.73
C MET A 9 -36.85 -13.29 43.33
N ILE A 10 -35.82 -12.47 43.07
CA ILE A 10 -34.40 -12.84 42.85
C ILE A 10 -34.02 -13.71 41.62
N MET A 11 -33.16 -13.10 40.78
CA MET A 11 -32.17 -13.66 39.83
C MET A 11 -32.65 -14.23 38.48
N MET A 12 -32.35 -13.52 37.39
CA MET A 12 -31.59 -14.08 36.27
C MET A 12 -31.03 -12.98 35.36
N SER A 13 -29.73 -13.06 35.14
CA SER A 13 -28.88 -12.29 34.24
C SER A 13 -29.31 -12.29 32.76
N CYS A 14 -29.27 -11.14 32.10
CA CYS A 14 -28.97 -11.04 30.66
C CYS A 14 -28.00 -9.88 30.43
N ILE A 15 -26.71 -10.17 30.62
CA ILE A 15 -25.63 -9.43 29.97
C ILE A 15 -25.66 -9.85 28.50
N SER A 16 -25.79 -8.91 27.58
CA SER A 16 -25.18 -9.06 26.25
C SER A 16 -24.70 -7.68 25.81
N ALA A 17 -23.39 -7.55 25.87
CA ALA A 17 -22.60 -6.38 25.58
C ALA A 17 -23.01 -5.72 24.25
N PHE A 18 -23.25 -4.41 24.28
CA PHE A 18 -23.01 -3.60 23.10
C PHE A 18 -21.54 -3.80 22.72
N GLY A 19 -21.34 -4.27 21.49
CA GLY A 19 -20.08 -4.78 21.00
C GLY A 19 -18.89 -3.89 21.36
N GLN A 20 -17.99 -4.44 22.17
CA GLN A 20 -16.59 -4.06 22.06
C GLN A 20 -16.18 -4.37 20.64
N SER A 21 -16.14 -3.35 19.79
CA SER A 21 -15.24 -3.33 18.66
C SER A 21 -13.87 -3.67 19.26
N SER A 22 -13.39 -4.87 18.99
CA SER A 22 -12.02 -5.28 19.27
C SER A 22 -11.13 -4.28 18.57
N VAL A 23 -10.70 -3.25 19.32
CA VAL A 23 -9.53 -2.48 18.98
C VAL A 23 -8.41 -3.50 19.09
N SER A 24 -8.09 -4.12 17.97
CA SER A 24 -6.82 -4.82 17.80
C SER A 24 -5.76 -3.88 18.34
N ASN A 25 -4.98 -4.32 19.34
CA ASN A 25 -3.81 -3.59 19.80
C ASN A 25 -2.90 -3.40 18.58
N VAL A 26 -3.08 -2.28 17.90
CA VAL A 26 -2.33 -1.85 16.73
C VAL A 26 -1.07 -1.24 17.32
N GLU A 27 -0.10 -2.11 17.56
CA GLU A 27 1.13 -1.78 18.28
C GLU A 27 2.06 -0.91 17.40
N ILE A 28 1.92 -1.01 16.07
CA ILE A 28 2.52 -0.09 15.09
C ILE A 28 1.50 0.99 14.71
N PRO A 29 1.82 2.29 14.85
CA PRO A 29 0.90 3.37 14.52
C PRO A 29 0.54 3.40 13.03
N GLU A 30 -0.61 4.00 12.69
CA GLU A 30 -0.98 4.27 11.30
C GLU A 30 -0.11 5.41 10.74
N PRO A 31 0.37 5.32 9.47
CA PRO A 31 1.05 6.44 8.83
C PRO A 31 0.14 7.66 8.70
N GLU A 32 0.72 8.85 8.83
CA GLU A 32 -0.05 10.10 8.91
C GLU A 32 -0.70 10.50 7.57
N PHE A 33 0.04 10.37 6.46
CA PHE A 33 -0.38 10.90 5.16
C PHE A 33 -0.66 9.79 4.14
N ASN A 34 -1.68 10.00 3.30
CA ASN A 34 -1.99 9.08 2.19
C ASN A 34 -0.76 8.78 1.34
N GLY A 35 -0.52 7.48 1.11
CA GLY A 35 0.62 6.99 0.36
C GLY A 35 1.90 6.83 1.17
N ASP A 36 1.95 7.29 2.42
CA ASP A 36 3.04 6.92 3.33
C ASP A 36 2.89 5.45 3.73
N ALA A 37 4.01 4.74 3.70
CA ALA A 37 4.10 3.34 4.06
C ALA A 37 5.14 3.12 5.16
N PHE A 38 4.79 2.28 6.13
CA PHE A 38 5.73 1.68 7.06
C PHE A 38 6.04 0.26 6.58
N ILE A 39 7.31 -0.13 6.62
CA ILE A 39 7.73 -1.52 6.45
C ILE A 39 7.84 -2.12 7.84
N CYS A 40 7.11 -3.19 8.06
CA CYS A 40 6.80 -3.68 9.40
C CYS A 40 7.43 -5.04 9.65
N ASN A 41 7.90 -5.22 10.88
CA ASN A 41 8.10 -6.53 11.47
C ASN A 41 7.09 -6.66 12.61
N LEU A 42 5.95 -7.31 12.32
CA LEU A 42 4.84 -7.43 13.26
C LEU A 42 5.17 -8.31 14.47
N SER A 43 6.05 -9.31 14.32
CA SER A 43 6.42 -10.19 15.44
C SER A 43 7.36 -9.50 16.43
N ALA A 44 8.22 -8.62 15.94
CA ALA A 44 9.11 -7.82 16.78
C ALA A 44 8.51 -6.46 17.18
N ASN A 45 7.28 -6.15 16.75
CA ASN A 45 6.65 -4.83 16.88
C ASN A 45 7.59 -3.66 16.53
N THR A 46 8.25 -3.76 15.37
CA THR A 46 9.13 -2.70 14.88
C THR A 46 8.72 -2.29 13.47
N TYR A 47 9.03 -1.04 13.11
CA TYR A 47 8.77 -0.53 11.79
C TYR A 47 9.80 0.50 11.36
N VAL A 48 9.94 0.66 10.06
CA VAL A 48 10.70 1.74 9.44
C VAL A 48 9.83 2.44 8.41
N LYS A 49 9.86 3.77 8.39
CA LYS A 49 9.14 4.54 7.38
C LYS A 49 9.85 4.42 6.04
N ALA A 50 9.13 4.00 5.00
CA ALA A 50 9.64 3.98 3.64
C ALA A 50 10.01 5.40 3.18
N GLU A 51 11.03 5.50 2.33
CA GLU A 51 11.52 6.78 1.83
C GLU A 51 10.45 7.45 0.96
N LYS A 52 9.88 8.55 1.44
CA LYS A 52 8.94 9.35 0.64
C LYS A 52 9.71 10.12 -0.42
N ALA A 53 9.39 9.88 -1.69
CA ALA A 53 9.98 10.57 -2.83
C ALA A 53 8.88 11.09 -3.78
N ILE A 54 9.25 12.03 -4.64
CA ILE A 54 8.36 12.54 -5.69
C ILE A 54 8.82 12.00 -7.03
N GLY A 55 8.00 11.16 -7.64
CA GLY A 55 8.18 10.69 -9.00
C GLY A 55 7.73 11.72 -10.02
N GLN A 56 8.54 11.92 -11.04
CA GLN A 56 8.23 12.77 -12.20
C GLN A 56 7.78 11.90 -13.36
N MET A 57 6.56 12.12 -13.82
CA MET A 57 6.00 11.45 -14.96
C MET A 57 6.41 12.15 -16.25
N LYS A 58 6.93 11.40 -17.21
CA LYS A 58 7.32 11.90 -18.52
C LYS A 58 6.82 10.94 -19.60
N THR A 59 6.19 11.48 -20.62
CA THR A 59 5.94 10.75 -21.86
C THR A 59 7.17 10.90 -22.74
N LYS A 60 7.67 9.79 -23.26
CA LYS A 60 8.77 9.79 -24.23
C LYS A 60 8.33 9.01 -25.45
N ASP A 61 8.53 9.60 -26.62
CA ASP A 61 8.42 8.86 -27.86
C ASP A 61 9.56 7.86 -27.94
N GLN A 62 9.22 6.61 -28.22
CA GLN A 62 10.14 5.54 -28.51
C GLN A 62 9.89 5.08 -29.93
N PHE A 63 10.83 4.29 -30.47
CA PHE A 63 10.73 3.76 -31.84
C PHE A 63 9.40 3.04 -32.14
N TRP A 64 8.74 2.50 -31.12
CA TRP A 64 7.49 1.74 -31.25
C TRP A 64 6.25 2.48 -30.70
N GLY A 65 6.38 3.79 -30.49
CA GLY A 65 5.32 4.66 -29.97
C GLY A 65 5.57 5.22 -28.58
N PRO A 66 4.69 6.12 -28.11
CA PRO A 66 4.88 6.85 -26.87
C PRO A 66 4.82 5.92 -25.64
N GLU A 67 5.73 6.17 -24.71
CA GLU A 67 5.85 5.44 -23.45
C GLU A 67 5.83 6.42 -22.26
N ARG A 68 4.88 6.24 -21.35
CA ARG A 68 4.78 7.00 -20.10
C ARG A 68 5.67 6.35 -19.05
N LYS A 69 6.62 7.11 -18.52
CA LYS A 69 7.60 6.66 -17.52
C LYS A 69 7.55 7.51 -16.27
N LEU A 70 7.69 6.86 -15.12
CA LEU A 70 7.93 7.51 -13.84
C LEU A 70 9.43 7.50 -13.54
N TYR A 71 9.98 8.67 -13.21
CA TYR A 71 11.37 8.84 -12.79
C TYR A 71 11.43 9.28 -11.34
N VAL A 72 12.20 8.57 -10.52
CA VAL A 72 12.37 8.88 -9.10
C VAL A 72 13.87 9.07 -8.82
N LYS A 73 14.17 10.10 -8.02
CA LYS A 73 15.49 10.38 -7.47
C LYS A 73 15.41 10.25 -5.94
N PRO A 74 16.49 9.86 -5.25
CA PRO A 74 17.80 9.42 -5.77
C PRO A 74 17.76 8.02 -6.41
N SER A 75 18.90 7.50 -6.90
CA SER A 75 18.96 6.19 -7.57
C SER A 75 18.80 5.00 -6.63
N LYS A 76 19.13 5.14 -5.35
CA LYS A 76 19.03 4.10 -4.31
C LYS A 76 18.35 4.62 -3.07
N SER A 77 17.47 3.81 -2.48
CA SER A 77 16.76 4.21 -1.27
C SER A 77 17.68 4.13 -0.06
N SER A 78 17.52 5.08 0.87
CA SER A 78 18.16 5.01 2.19
C SER A 78 17.54 3.92 3.08
N VAL A 79 16.32 3.47 2.77
CA VAL A 79 15.62 2.43 3.49
C VAL A 79 15.89 1.09 2.81
N ARG A 80 16.47 0.15 3.54
CA ARG A 80 16.86 -1.17 3.05
C ARG A 80 16.24 -2.26 3.90
N VAL A 81 15.75 -3.32 3.24
CA VAL A 81 15.18 -4.50 3.88
C VAL A 81 15.68 -5.76 3.17
N LYS A 82 15.60 -6.91 3.85
CA LYS A 82 15.95 -8.19 3.24
C LYS A 82 14.83 -8.68 2.33
N LYS A 83 15.19 -9.45 1.30
CA LYS A 83 14.22 -10.16 0.45
C LYS A 83 13.41 -11.20 1.23
N GLY A 84 12.28 -11.61 0.64
CA GLY A 84 11.34 -12.58 1.20
C GLY A 84 9.96 -11.96 1.43
N HIS A 85 9.27 -12.42 2.47
CA HIS A 85 7.95 -11.92 2.84
C HIS A 85 8.06 -10.57 3.56
N ILE A 86 7.45 -9.52 2.99
CA ILE A 86 7.52 -8.15 3.50
C ILE A 86 6.11 -7.62 3.75
N GLN A 87 5.94 -7.05 4.94
CA GLN A 87 4.67 -6.49 5.38
C GLN A 87 4.74 -4.97 5.40
N PHE A 88 3.66 -4.32 4.97
CA PHE A 88 3.55 -2.87 4.94
C PHE A 88 2.27 -2.40 5.61
N VAL A 89 2.34 -1.35 6.43
CA VAL A 89 1.16 -0.58 6.82
C VAL A 89 1.13 0.68 5.97
N ILE A 90 0.08 0.87 5.18
CA ILE A 90 -0.03 1.98 4.24
C ILE A 90 -1.30 2.77 4.49
N ARG A 91 -1.14 4.08 4.64
CA ARG A 91 -2.26 5.02 4.75
C ARG A 91 -2.92 5.21 3.40
N VAL A 92 -4.23 4.99 3.33
CA VAL A 92 -5.00 5.06 2.08
C VAL A 92 -6.09 6.14 2.14
N PRO A 93 -6.47 6.74 0.98
CA PRO A 93 -7.54 7.74 0.95
C PRO A 93 -8.89 7.17 1.37
N ASN A 94 -9.20 5.95 0.95
CA ASN A 94 -10.42 5.24 1.28
C ASN A 94 -10.10 3.75 1.49
N ILE A 95 -10.39 3.25 2.68
CA ILE A 95 -10.09 1.88 3.11
C ILE A 95 -11.08 0.84 2.54
N ASN A 96 -12.20 1.28 1.97
CA ASN A 96 -13.24 0.39 1.46
C ASN A 96 -13.12 0.12 -0.05
N ASP A 97 -12.29 0.89 -0.75
CA ASP A 97 -12.04 0.66 -2.17
C ASP A 97 -11.14 -0.58 -2.36
N ASP A 98 -11.27 -1.24 -3.51
CA ASP A 98 -10.42 -2.38 -3.85
C ASP A 98 -8.94 -1.94 -3.90
N PRO A 99 -8.06 -2.48 -3.03
CA PRO A 99 -6.65 -2.09 -2.96
C PRO A 99 -5.92 -2.22 -4.30
N TYR A 100 -6.26 -3.22 -5.12
CA TYR A 100 -5.61 -3.43 -6.42
C TYR A 100 -5.94 -2.35 -7.45
N SER A 101 -7.05 -1.63 -7.26
CA SER A 101 -7.46 -0.57 -8.18
C SER A 101 -6.62 0.70 -8.06
N PHE A 102 -5.99 0.94 -6.90
CA PHE A 102 -5.24 2.16 -6.64
C PHE A 102 -3.83 1.95 -6.09
N ILE A 103 -3.51 0.81 -5.46
CA ILE A 103 -2.18 0.51 -4.95
C ILE A 103 -1.38 -0.27 -5.99
N LYS A 104 -0.12 0.15 -6.19
CA LYS A 104 0.84 -0.58 -7.00
C LYS A 104 2.16 -0.71 -6.25
N ILE A 105 2.62 -1.94 -6.07
CA ILE A 105 4.00 -2.23 -5.68
C ILE A 105 4.79 -2.51 -6.96
N SER A 106 5.90 -1.80 -7.16
CA SER A 106 6.65 -1.88 -8.40
C SER A 106 8.15 -1.88 -8.18
N LYS A 107 8.85 -2.76 -8.91
CA LYS A 107 10.29 -2.77 -9.07
C LYS A 107 10.73 -1.70 -10.06
N PHE A 108 11.71 -0.89 -9.70
CA PHE A 108 12.36 0.01 -10.65
C PHE A 108 13.31 -0.76 -11.58
N VAL A 109 13.45 -0.27 -12.83
CA VAL A 109 14.56 -0.68 -13.69
C VAL A 109 15.86 -0.11 -13.13
N ALA A 110 16.89 -0.94 -13.01
CA ALA A 110 18.22 -0.54 -12.56
C ALA A 110 18.87 0.49 -13.50
N GLY A 111 19.56 1.49 -12.94
CA GLY A 111 20.28 2.53 -13.68
C GLY A 111 20.65 3.73 -12.81
N SER A 112 21.09 4.83 -13.43
CA SER A 112 21.42 6.10 -12.74
C SER A 112 20.25 6.81 -12.06
N THR A 113 19.02 6.39 -12.38
CA THR A 113 17.76 6.86 -11.78
C THR A 113 16.79 5.68 -11.68
N ARG A 114 15.91 5.71 -10.68
CA ARG A 114 14.84 4.73 -10.52
C ARG A 114 13.76 5.00 -11.57
N LYS A 115 13.41 4.01 -12.41
CA LYS A 115 12.46 4.16 -13.52
C LYS A 115 11.38 3.09 -13.55
N ILE A 116 10.12 3.47 -13.73
CA ILE A 116 8.99 2.57 -14.00
C ILE A 116 8.35 2.94 -15.32
N SER A 117 8.03 1.94 -16.15
CA SER A 117 7.16 2.13 -17.31
C SER A 117 5.71 1.94 -16.87
N LEU A 118 4.85 2.93 -17.10
CA LEU A 118 3.46 2.91 -16.60
C LEU A 118 2.47 2.53 -17.70
N ALA A 119 2.71 3.01 -18.91
CA ALA A 119 1.87 2.74 -20.06
C ALA A 119 2.67 2.90 -21.35
N ARG A 120 2.30 2.14 -22.37
CA ARG A 120 2.87 2.24 -23.70
C ARG A 120 1.79 2.14 -24.75
N GLN A 121 1.86 2.98 -25.76
CA GLN A 121 1.08 2.83 -26.97
C GLN A 121 1.95 2.16 -28.04
N ASN A 122 1.39 1.18 -28.73
CA ASN A 122 2.01 0.57 -29.89
C ASN A 122 1.61 1.38 -31.14
N GLU A 123 2.59 1.96 -31.83
CA GLU A 123 2.38 2.81 -33.02
C GLU A 123 1.59 2.10 -34.12
N LEU A 124 1.91 0.82 -34.38
CA LEU A 124 1.35 0.05 -35.50
C LEU A 124 -0.09 -0.41 -35.29
N SER A 125 -0.46 -0.67 -34.02
CA SER A 125 -1.79 -1.20 -33.67
C SER A 125 -2.68 -0.22 -32.91
N GLY A 126 -2.14 0.93 -32.49
CA GLY A 126 -2.80 1.88 -31.60
C GLY A 126 -3.06 1.35 -30.18
N LYS A 127 -2.73 0.07 -29.89
CA LYS A 127 -3.06 -0.57 -28.61
C LYS A 127 -2.24 0.03 -27.47
N ILE A 128 -2.94 0.42 -26.40
CA ILE A 128 -2.30 0.84 -25.15
C ILE A 128 -2.16 -0.37 -24.22
N THR A 129 -0.94 -0.58 -23.72
CA THR A 129 -0.65 -1.55 -22.66
C THR A 129 -0.37 -0.78 -21.38
N TYR A 130 -1.11 -1.10 -20.33
CA TYR A 130 -0.93 -0.54 -19.00
C TYR A 130 -0.14 -1.50 -18.12
N GLY A 131 0.62 -0.94 -17.18
CA GLY A 131 1.44 -1.70 -16.25
C GLY A 131 2.92 -1.73 -16.63
N GLY A 132 3.73 -1.94 -15.59
CA GLY A 132 5.17 -2.13 -15.64
C GLY A 132 5.71 -2.93 -16.83
N LYS A 133 6.67 -2.41 -17.58
CA LYS A 133 7.44 -3.21 -18.57
C LYS A 133 8.08 -4.40 -17.84
N ASN A 134 8.14 -5.59 -18.42
CA ASN A 134 8.88 -6.74 -17.86
C ASN A 134 8.48 -7.18 -16.44
N LYS A 135 7.18 -7.20 -16.10
CA LYS A 135 6.70 -7.64 -14.77
C LYS A 135 7.28 -6.80 -13.62
N GLN A 136 7.34 -5.48 -13.81
CA GLN A 136 7.77 -4.57 -12.74
C GLN A 136 6.75 -4.54 -11.59
N GLU A 137 5.46 -4.75 -11.86
CA GLU A 137 4.43 -4.78 -10.81
C GLU A 137 4.46 -6.14 -10.08
N LEU A 138 4.33 -6.08 -8.75
CA LEU A 138 4.27 -7.24 -7.87
C LEU A 138 2.83 -7.49 -7.40
N PHE A 139 2.49 -8.75 -7.20
CA PHE A 139 1.28 -9.14 -6.48
C PHE A 139 1.46 -8.87 -4.98
N PHE A 140 0.34 -8.64 -4.29
CA PHE A 140 0.30 -8.42 -2.87
C PHE A 140 -1.09 -8.79 -2.32
N GLU A 141 -1.17 -9.24 -1.09
CA GLU A 141 -2.44 -9.35 -0.38
C GLU A 141 -2.66 -8.11 0.49
N ALA A 142 -3.92 -7.74 0.73
CA ALA A 142 -4.26 -6.57 1.51
C ALA A 142 -5.44 -6.85 2.44
N LYS A 143 -5.35 -6.34 3.68
CA LYS A 143 -6.42 -6.36 4.68
C LYS A 143 -6.48 -5.04 5.42
N LYS A 144 -7.62 -4.76 6.05
CA LYS A 144 -7.82 -3.53 6.83
C LYS A 144 -6.87 -3.48 8.03
N TYR A 145 -6.30 -2.31 8.30
CA TYR A 145 -5.43 -2.07 9.44
C TYR A 145 -5.82 -0.76 10.12
N GLY A 146 -6.26 -0.85 11.37
CA GLY A 146 -6.81 0.30 12.07
C GLY A 146 -8.03 0.87 11.36
N THR A 147 -8.11 2.20 11.29
CA THR A 147 -9.28 2.91 10.76
C THR A 147 -9.10 3.40 9.33
N SER A 148 -7.84 3.54 8.89
CA SER A 148 -7.53 4.38 7.75
C SER A 148 -6.35 3.88 6.90
N SER A 149 -5.83 2.71 7.26
CA SER A 149 -4.68 2.08 6.64
C SER A 149 -4.99 0.65 6.20
N LEU A 150 -4.17 0.13 5.31
CA LEU A 150 -4.17 -1.28 4.92
C LEU A 150 -2.87 -1.93 5.37
N LEU A 151 -2.97 -3.17 5.84
CA LEU A 151 -1.83 -4.07 5.99
C LEU A 151 -1.69 -4.85 4.71
N ILE A 152 -0.53 -4.73 4.08
CA ILE A 152 -0.20 -5.31 2.80
C ILE A 152 0.91 -6.33 2.99
N ASP A 153 0.70 -7.51 2.45
CA ASP A 153 1.61 -8.65 2.51
C ASP A 153 2.14 -8.91 1.09
N ALA A 154 3.45 -8.87 0.87
CA ALA A 154 4.04 -9.08 -0.47
C ALA A 154 5.35 -9.87 -0.41
N ASP A 155 5.48 -10.87 -1.28
CA ASP A 155 6.69 -11.68 -1.42
C ASP A 155 7.63 -11.05 -2.47
N ILE A 156 8.80 -10.60 -2.00
CA ILE A 156 9.79 -9.91 -2.82
C ILE A 156 11.10 -10.69 -2.83
N GLU A 157 11.21 -11.64 -3.77
CA GLU A 157 12.35 -12.57 -3.88
C GLU A 157 13.57 -12.00 -4.62
N LYS A 158 13.39 -10.90 -5.37
CA LYS A 158 14.45 -10.34 -6.21
C LYS A 158 15.03 -9.09 -5.55
N PRO A 159 16.34 -9.00 -5.32
CA PRO A 159 16.97 -7.75 -4.89
C PRO A 159 16.75 -6.61 -5.89
N GLY A 160 16.72 -5.38 -5.41
CA GLY A 160 16.58 -4.18 -6.24
C GLY A 160 15.90 -3.02 -5.53
N GLU A 161 15.56 -1.99 -6.30
CA GLU A 161 14.82 -0.83 -5.80
C GLU A 161 13.33 -0.99 -6.11
N TYR A 162 12.49 -0.66 -5.14
CA TYR A 162 11.05 -0.79 -5.21
C TYR A 162 10.34 0.49 -4.74
N CYS A 163 9.09 0.64 -5.16
CA CYS A 163 8.20 1.60 -4.55
C CYS A 163 6.77 1.10 -4.44
N ILE A 164 6.02 1.79 -3.59
CA ILE A 164 4.58 1.69 -3.48
C ILE A 164 3.98 3.01 -3.93
N MET A 165 3.00 2.93 -4.82
CA MET A 165 2.31 4.06 -5.42
C MET A 165 0.82 3.94 -5.10
N ILE A 166 0.23 5.05 -4.68
CA ILE A 166 -1.22 5.22 -4.62
C ILE A 166 -1.64 6.08 -5.80
N SER A 167 -2.42 5.49 -6.70
CA SER A 167 -3.04 6.19 -7.82
C SER A 167 -4.13 7.09 -7.26
N ASN A 168 -3.98 8.40 -7.43
CA ASN A 168 -5.03 9.35 -7.13
C ASN A 168 -5.62 9.85 -8.46
N PRO A 169 -6.86 9.45 -8.83
CA PRO A 169 -7.47 9.88 -10.08
C PRO A 169 -7.69 11.39 -10.14
N ASN A 170 -7.74 12.08 -8.99
CA ASN A 170 -7.91 13.53 -8.91
C ASN A 170 -6.60 14.31 -9.09
N ARG A 171 -5.44 13.63 -9.18
CA ARG A 171 -4.17 14.30 -9.44
C ARG A 171 -3.94 14.48 -10.94
N VAL A 172 -4.01 15.73 -11.37
CA VAL A 172 -3.75 16.15 -12.76
C VAL A 172 -2.27 16.53 -12.95
N ASP A 173 -1.50 16.66 -11.87
CA ASP A 173 -0.09 17.04 -11.94
C ASP A 173 0.82 15.85 -12.31
N GLY A 174 1.84 16.09 -13.12
CA GLY A 174 2.84 15.09 -13.53
C GLY A 174 3.75 14.60 -12.39
N LYS A 175 3.40 14.84 -11.12
CA LYS A 175 4.17 14.51 -9.93
C LYS A 175 3.39 13.54 -9.05
N ILE A 176 3.98 12.38 -8.78
CA ILE A 176 3.34 11.31 -7.99
C ILE A 176 4.19 11.05 -6.75
N PRO A 177 3.65 11.19 -5.52
CA PRO A 177 4.36 10.77 -4.32
C PRO A 177 4.45 9.25 -4.32
N VAL A 178 5.63 8.74 -3.98
CA VAL A 178 5.91 7.31 -3.93
C VAL A 178 6.68 6.99 -2.67
N SER A 179 6.33 5.86 -2.04
CA SER A 179 7.10 5.32 -0.91
C SER A 179 8.09 4.31 -1.44
N CYS A 180 9.39 4.62 -1.33
CA CYS A 180 10.46 3.82 -1.88
C CYS A 180 11.21 3.03 -0.81
N PHE A 181 11.76 1.90 -1.23
CA PHE A 181 12.63 1.07 -0.42
C PHE A 181 13.51 0.19 -1.30
N GLY A 182 14.63 -0.24 -0.73
CA GLY A 182 15.54 -1.18 -1.34
C GLY A 182 15.39 -2.57 -0.74
N VAL A 183 15.49 -3.58 -1.58
CA VAL A 183 15.53 -4.98 -1.17
C VAL A 183 16.93 -5.52 -1.45
N ASP A 184 17.59 -5.97 -0.40
CA ASP A 184 18.90 -6.63 -0.41
C ASP A 184 18.76 -8.16 -0.37
N GLU A 185 19.89 -8.86 -0.54
CA GLU A 185 19.99 -10.32 -0.42
C GLU A 185 19.61 -10.85 0.98
#